data_AF-A0A2E8JRX8-F1
#
_entry.id   AF-A0A2E8JRX8-F1
#
_cell.length_a   1.000
_cell.length_b   1.000
_cell.length_c   1.000
_cell.angle_alpha   90.00
_cell.angle_beta   90.00
_cell.angle_gamma   90.00
#
_symmetry.space_group_name_H-M   'P 1'
#
loop_
_entity.id
_entity.type
_entity.pdbx_description
1 polymer ?
#
loop_
_entity_poly.entity_id
_entity_poly.type
_entity_poly.pdbx_seq_one_letter_code
_entity_poly.pdbx_strand_id
1 'polypeptide(L)'
;MSFGFLMEVSTDDEPESYTVHSLGACRYIVGSVPISDLAAICKGKRGHVMDNVLARHYGASIFFGPKKDVEVLRKEVEAFRNESLEKAIANGEDVAQAWLKYGDVGASSSFMCKALSGLPFEDSEVYAPADYDDFQRCEKMLDIIPGLREKVSLLSTFPCYSGLAKSWDQLSAMHQLYRANKSGWPSKDQSSEFQNAMRALQS
;
A
#
# COMPACT_ATOMS: atom_id res chain seq x y z
N MET A 1 8.35 -16.95 -28.20
CA MET A 1 7.16 -16.21 -27.75
C MET A 1 7.64 -14.90 -27.14
N SER A 2 7.45 -13.80 -27.85
CA SER A 2 7.90 -12.46 -27.47
C SER A 2 6.79 -11.81 -26.64
N PHE A 3 7.07 -11.47 -25.38
CA PHE A 3 6.18 -10.65 -24.57
C PHE A 3 6.29 -9.20 -25.06
N GLY A 4 5.36 -8.80 -25.93
CA GLY A 4 5.16 -7.41 -26.29
C GLY A 4 4.45 -6.69 -25.15
N PHE A 5 5.08 -5.66 -24.59
CA PHE A 5 4.41 -4.67 -23.75
C PHE A 5 3.33 -4.01 -24.61
N LEU A 6 2.05 -4.12 -24.22
CA LEU A 6 0.99 -3.34 -24.85
C LEU A 6 1.12 -1.90 -24.35
N MET A 7 1.76 -1.06 -25.14
CA MET A 7 1.86 0.38 -24.92
C MET A 7 0.71 1.02 -25.70
N GLU A 8 -0.37 1.39 -25.01
CA GLU A 8 -1.38 2.25 -25.62
C GLU A 8 -0.80 3.66 -25.73
N VAL A 9 -0.33 3.99 -26.94
CA VAL A 9 -0.06 5.37 -27.33
C VAL A 9 -1.40 5.94 -27.79
N SER A 10 -2.04 6.70 -26.90
CA SER A 10 -3.14 7.58 -27.27
C SER A 10 -2.64 8.60 -28.30
N THR A 11 -3.31 8.69 -29.44
CA THR A 11 -3.11 9.73 -30.46
C THR A 11 -4.32 10.67 -30.48
N ASP A 12 -4.73 11.15 -29.31
CA ASP A 12 -5.77 12.18 -29.23
C ASP A 12 -5.15 13.49 -28.73
N ASP A 13 -5.28 14.54 -29.56
CA ASP A 13 -4.89 15.95 -29.36
C ASP A 13 -5.71 16.64 -28.23
N GLU A 14 -5.96 15.97 -27.12
CA GLU A 14 -6.41 16.60 -25.88
C GLU A 14 -5.16 16.97 -25.07
N PRO A 15 -4.97 18.23 -24.65
CA PRO A 15 -3.79 18.59 -23.86
C PRO A 15 -3.83 17.78 -22.56
N GLU A 16 -2.84 16.90 -22.37
CA GLU A 16 -2.62 16.22 -21.10
C GLU A 16 -2.47 17.29 -20.01
N SER A 17 -3.58 17.59 -19.34
CA SER A 17 -3.66 18.68 -18.38
C SER A 17 -3.40 18.11 -17.00
N TYR A 18 -2.20 18.35 -16.49
CA TYR A 18 -1.89 18.11 -15.09
C TYR A 18 -1.90 19.43 -14.33
N THR A 19 -2.34 19.37 -13.08
CA THR A 19 -2.28 20.51 -12.16
C THR A 19 -1.24 20.23 -11.08
N VAL A 20 -0.34 21.18 -10.86
CA VAL A 20 0.66 21.12 -9.79
C VAL A 20 0.17 21.94 -8.61
N HIS A 21 0.00 21.27 -7.47
CA HIS A 21 -0.37 21.89 -6.21
C HIS A 21 0.84 21.93 -5.27
N SER A 22 0.90 22.95 -4.43
CA SER A 22 1.95 23.12 -3.41
C SER A 22 1.32 23.07 -2.02
N LEU A 23 1.94 22.29 -1.13
CA LEU A 23 1.57 22.17 0.28
C LEU A 23 2.82 22.40 1.12
N GLY A 24 3.04 23.65 1.52
CA GLY A 24 4.29 24.05 2.18
C GLY A 24 5.50 23.77 1.29
N ALA A 25 6.44 22.93 1.77
CA ALA A 25 7.62 22.50 1.00
C ALA A 25 7.36 21.29 0.07
N CYS A 26 6.19 20.66 0.19
CA CYS A 26 5.77 19.52 -0.62
C CYS A 26 4.99 19.95 -1.85
N ARG A 27 4.98 19.11 -2.88
CA ARG A 27 4.23 19.30 -4.12
C ARG A 27 3.52 18.01 -4.49
N TYR A 28 2.34 18.15 -5.08
CA TYR A 28 1.60 17.03 -5.63
C TYR A 28 0.96 17.37 -6.96
N ILE A 29 0.76 16.36 -7.78
CA ILE A 29 0.33 16.50 -9.17
C ILE A 29 -0.90 15.65 -9.40
N VAL A 30 -1.95 16.26 -9.95
CA VAL A 30 -3.20 15.59 -10.32
C VAL A 30 -3.30 15.60 -11.84
N GLY A 31 -3.59 14.44 -12.45
CA GLY A 31 -3.77 14.30 -13.90
C GLY A 31 -2.75 13.40 -14.58
N SER A 32 -2.85 13.27 -15.91
CA SER A 32 -1.86 12.58 -16.74
C SER A 32 -0.63 13.47 -16.93
N VAL A 33 0.54 12.97 -16.56
CA VAL A 33 1.80 13.70 -16.69
C VAL A 33 2.57 13.12 -17.88
N PRO A 34 2.82 13.90 -18.95
CA PRO A 34 3.65 13.45 -20.06
C PRO A 34 5.04 13.04 -19.57
N ILE A 35 5.62 11.99 -20.17
CA ILE A 35 6.98 11.51 -19.82
C ILE A 35 8.03 12.62 -19.98
N SER A 36 7.85 13.52 -20.97
CA SER A 36 8.72 14.69 -21.17
C SER A 36 8.74 15.62 -19.97
N ASP A 37 7.59 15.80 -19.33
CA ASP A 37 7.38 16.72 -18.21
C ASP A 37 7.76 16.08 -16.89
N LEU A 38 7.59 14.75 -16.78
CA LEU A 38 8.00 13.98 -15.61
C LEU A 38 9.49 14.22 -15.28
N ALA A 39 10.37 14.23 -16.28
CA ALA A 39 11.79 14.50 -16.06
C ALA A 39 12.07 15.94 -15.58
N ALA A 40 11.28 16.93 -16.04
CA ALA A 40 11.40 18.32 -15.61
C ALA A 40 10.86 18.53 -14.19
N ILE A 41 9.76 17.87 -13.84
CA ILE A 41 9.18 17.83 -12.49
C ILE A 41 10.12 17.14 -11.51
N CYS A 42 10.69 16.01 -11.93
CA CYS A 42 11.60 15.18 -11.15
C CYS A 42 13.05 15.65 -11.20
N LYS A 43 13.39 16.80 -11.82
CA LYS A 43 14.71 17.43 -11.69
C LYS A 43 14.96 17.71 -10.21
N GLY A 44 15.58 16.72 -9.58
CA GLY A 44 15.48 16.45 -8.17
C GLY A 44 16.18 17.52 -7.36
N LYS A 45 15.42 18.18 -6.50
CA LYS A 45 16.02 18.81 -5.33
C LYS A 45 16.55 17.68 -4.43
N ARG A 46 17.86 17.66 -4.20
CA ARG A 46 18.54 16.63 -3.40
C ARG A 46 17.84 16.50 -2.03
N GLY A 47 17.52 15.27 -1.63
CA GLY A 47 16.82 14.99 -0.36
C GLY A 47 15.29 15.01 -0.43
N HIS A 48 14.71 15.18 -1.62
CA HIS A 48 13.28 14.94 -1.83
C HIS A 48 12.99 13.44 -1.98
N VAL A 49 11.82 13.03 -1.49
CA VAL A 49 11.28 11.67 -1.60
C VAL A 49 9.88 11.74 -2.22
N MET A 50 9.51 10.69 -2.95
CA MET A 50 8.13 10.46 -3.40
C MET A 50 7.39 9.63 -2.34
N ASP A 51 6.11 9.90 -2.14
CA ASP A 51 5.28 9.15 -1.19
C ASP A 51 3.91 8.81 -1.78
N ASN A 52 3.69 7.51 -2.02
CA ASN A 52 2.46 7.01 -2.64
C ASN A 52 1.26 7.06 -1.69
N VAL A 53 1.49 7.06 -0.37
CA VAL A 53 0.41 7.14 0.63
C VAL A 53 -0.18 8.54 0.61
N LEU A 54 0.67 9.57 0.62
CA LEU A 54 0.25 10.95 0.49
C LEU A 54 -0.36 11.22 -0.89
N ALA A 55 0.21 10.67 -1.96
CA ALA A 55 -0.37 10.80 -3.30
C ALA A 55 -1.82 10.31 -3.32
N ARG A 56 -2.08 9.10 -2.81
CA ARG A 56 -3.43 8.54 -2.72
C ARG A 56 -4.35 9.37 -1.84
N HIS A 57 -3.88 9.84 -0.67
CA HIS A 57 -4.69 10.64 0.24
C HIS A 57 -5.17 11.96 -0.39
N TYR A 58 -4.31 12.61 -1.17
CA TYR A 58 -4.65 13.87 -1.85
C TYR A 58 -5.26 13.69 -3.24
N GLY A 59 -5.53 12.45 -3.68
CA GLY A 59 -6.02 12.18 -5.04
C GLY A 59 -5.03 12.58 -6.14
N ALA A 60 -3.74 12.54 -5.82
CA ALA A 60 -2.65 12.92 -6.71
C ALA A 60 -2.06 11.69 -7.42
N SER A 61 -1.65 11.88 -8.68
CA SER A 61 -0.86 10.92 -9.43
C SER A 61 0.55 10.81 -8.85
N ILE A 62 1.13 11.92 -8.38
CA ILE A 62 2.48 11.99 -7.80
C ILE A 62 2.47 12.94 -6.61
N PHE A 63 3.12 12.55 -5.51
CA PHE A 63 3.39 13.41 -4.35
C PHE A 63 4.88 13.34 -4.01
N PHE A 64 5.52 14.49 -3.82
CA PHE A 64 6.94 14.55 -3.45
C PHE A 64 7.30 15.79 -2.64
N GLY A 65 8.32 15.67 -1.79
CA GLY A 65 8.76 16.75 -0.92
C GLY A 65 10.04 16.38 -0.16
N PRO A 66 10.63 17.31 0.62
CA PRO A 66 11.76 16.98 1.48
C PRO A 66 11.37 15.87 2.47
N LYS A 67 12.29 14.93 2.72
CA LYS A 67 12.03 13.75 3.56
C LYS A 67 11.37 14.08 4.91
N LYS A 68 11.86 15.13 5.59
CA LYS A 68 11.36 15.54 6.91
C LYS A 68 9.88 15.99 6.85
N ASP A 69 9.53 16.79 5.86
CA ASP A 69 8.16 17.31 5.71
C ASP A 69 7.18 16.21 5.28
N VAL A 70 7.62 15.31 4.39
CA VAL A 70 6.86 14.12 4.00
C VAL A 70 6.58 13.23 5.21
N GLU A 71 7.56 12.99 6.08
CA GLU A 71 7.39 12.19 7.30
C GLU A 71 6.41 12.83 8.29
N VAL A 72 6.39 14.17 8.41
CA VAL A 72 5.42 14.88 9.25
C VAL A 72 4.01 14.73 8.69
N LEU A 73 3.81 15.03 7.41
CA LEU A 73 2.50 14.90 6.76
C LEU A 73 1.98 13.45 6.80
N ARG A 74 2.87 12.47 6.63
CA ARG A 74 2.50 11.06 6.71
C ARG A 74 1.91 10.69 8.07
N LYS A 75 2.52 11.20 9.16
CA LYS A 75 1.99 10.99 10.52
C LYS A 75 0.64 11.68 10.73
N GLU A 76 0.47 12.88 10.20
CA GLU A 76 -0.81 13.60 10.28
C GLU A 76 -1.91 12.86 9.53
N VAL A 77 -1.63 12.38 8.31
CA VAL A 77 -2.56 11.57 7.51
C VAL A 77 -2.85 10.22 8.17
N GLU A 78 -1.85 9.56 8.77
CA GLU A 78 -2.06 8.34 9.57
C GLU A 78 -2.96 8.60 10.78
N ALA A 79 -2.73 9.68 11.53
CA ALA A 79 -3.58 10.06 12.67
C ALA A 79 -5.02 10.33 12.23
N PHE A 80 -5.21 11.10 11.15
CA PHE A 80 -6.54 11.39 10.60
C PHE A 80 -7.26 10.12 10.15
N ARG A 81 -6.56 9.20 9.48
CA ARG A 81 -7.11 7.90 9.05
C ARG A 81 -7.55 7.05 10.24
N ASN A 82 -6.69 6.94 11.26
CA ASN A 82 -7.00 6.18 12.47
C ASN A 82 -8.22 6.78 13.19
N GLU A 83 -8.27 8.11 13.37
CA GLU A 83 -9.42 8.78 13.97
C GLU A 83 -10.70 8.56 13.17
N SER A 84 -10.63 8.62 11.84
CA SER A 84 -11.78 8.38 10.95
C SER A 84 -12.26 6.94 11.03
N LEU A 85 -11.33 5.98 11.08
CA LEU A 85 -11.63 4.55 11.25
C LEU A 85 -12.29 4.28 12.61
N GLU A 86 -11.73 4.80 13.69
CA GLU A 86 -12.29 4.66 15.04
C GLU A 86 -13.71 5.25 15.12
N LYS A 87 -13.93 6.44 14.54
CA LYS A 87 -15.26 7.06 14.48
C LYS A 87 -16.24 6.23 13.67
N ALA A 88 -15.83 5.68 12.53
CA ALA A 88 -16.67 4.82 11.70
C ALA A 88 -17.14 3.58 12.48
N ILE A 89 -16.20 2.89 13.13
CA ILE A 89 -16.48 1.71 13.97
C ILE A 89 -17.40 2.09 15.14
N ALA A 90 -17.12 3.21 15.83
CA ALA A 90 -17.93 3.69 16.94
C ALA A 90 -19.36 4.06 16.53
N ASN A 91 -19.55 4.51 15.28
CA ASN A 91 -20.86 4.81 14.70
C ASN A 91 -21.59 3.56 14.19
N GLY A 92 -21.01 2.36 14.35
CA GLY A 92 -21.63 1.09 13.96
C GLY A 92 -21.43 0.71 12.49
N GLU A 93 -20.49 1.33 11.77
CA GLU A 93 -20.07 0.84 10.45
C GLU A 93 -19.42 -0.54 10.61
N ASP A 94 -19.63 -1.42 9.62
CA ASP A 94 -18.95 -2.71 9.58
C ASP A 94 -17.43 -2.50 9.54
N VAL A 95 -16.69 -3.24 10.38
CA VAL A 95 -15.25 -3.00 10.60
C VAL A 95 -14.44 -3.25 9.32
N ALA A 96 -14.84 -4.23 8.50
CA ALA A 96 -14.18 -4.51 7.24
C ALA A 96 -14.44 -3.41 6.21
N GLN A 97 -15.69 -2.92 6.12
CA GLN A 97 -16.01 -1.78 5.26
C GLN A 97 -15.29 -0.50 5.71
N ALA A 98 -15.26 -0.23 7.02
CA ALA A 98 -14.55 0.92 7.59
C ALA A 98 -13.03 0.83 7.32
N TRP A 99 -12.43 -0.35 7.43
CA TRP A 99 -11.03 -0.58 7.07
C TRP A 99 -10.78 -0.29 5.58
N LEU A 100 -11.61 -0.83 4.68
CA LEU A 100 -11.49 -0.59 3.24
C LEU A 100 -11.58 0.89 2.87
N LYS A 101 -12.35 1.67 3.64
CA LYS A 101 -12.60 3.09 3.39
C LYS A 101 -11.55 4.02 4.00
N TYR A 102 -11.14 3.78 5.24
CA TYR A 102 -10.30 4.71 6.00
C TYR A 102 -8.95 4.14 6.42
N GLY A 103 -8.78 2.82 6.36
CA GLY A 103 -7.58 2.12 6.79
C GLY A 103 -6.35 2.38 5.94
N ASP A 104 -5.22 1.82 6.38
CA ASP A 104 -3.97 1.83 5.63
C ASP A 104 -3.96 0.70 4.59
N VAL A 105 -4.78 0.86 3.55
CA VAL A 105 -5.11 -0.22 2.60
C VAL A 105 -4.14 -0.23 1.41
N GLY A 106 -3.43 -1.33 1.22
CA GLY A 106 -2.77 -1.71 -0.03
C GLY A 106 -3.59 -2.75 -0.82
N ALA A 107 -3.19 -3.06 -2.06
CA ALA A 107 -3.88 -4.03 -2.92
C ALA A 107 -4.03 -5.41 -2.24
N SER A 108 -2.95 -5.92 -1.63
CA SER A 108 -2.94 -7.18 -0.91
C SER A 108 -3.88 -7.19 0.31
N SER A 109 -3.81 -6.15 1.16
CA SER A 109 -4.68 -6.04 2.33
C SER A 109 -6.15 -5.85 1.98
N SER A 110 -6.44 -5.16 0.86
CA SER A 110 -7.81 -4.98 0.33
C SER A 110 -8.37 -6.33 -0.09
N PHE A 111 -7.61 -7.08 -0.89
CA PHE A 111 -7.96 -8.42 -1.32
C PHE A 111 -8.22 -9.34 -0.12
N MET A 112 -7.27 -9.43 0.82
CA MET A 112 -7.44 -10.26 2.01
C MET A 112 -8.67 -9.85 2.83
N CYS A 113 -8.90 -8.55 3.03
CA CYS A 113 -10.07 -8.06 3.75
C CYS A 113 -11.36 -8.53 3.06
N LYS A 114 -11.45 -8.39 1.74
CA LYS A 114 -12.64 -8.82 0.98
C LYS A 114 -12.83 -10.33 1.04
N ALA A 115 -11.78 -11.09 0.72
CA ALA A 115 -11.82 -12.55 0.66
C ALA A 115 -12.18 -13.18 2.02
N LEU A 116 -11.58 -12.71 3.12
CA LEU A 116 -11.81 -13.27 4.46
C LEU A 116 -13.12 -12.82 5.12
N SER A 117 -13.63 -11.64 4.72
CA SER A 117 -14.91 -11.10 5.20
C SER A 117 -16.11 -11.52 4.33
N GLY A 118 -15.87 -12.21 3.20
CA GLY A 118 -16.93 -12.62 2.27
C GLY A 118 -17.51 -11.46 1.46
N LEU A 119 -16.75 -10.38 1.27
CA LEU A 119 -17.14 -9.26 0.40
C LEU A 119 -16.79 -9.60 -1.06
N PRO A 120 -17.53 -9.05 -2.04
CA PRO A 120 -17.23 -9.27 -3.45
C PRO A 120 -15.87 -8.69 -3.85
N PHE A 121 -15.16 -9.42 -4.71
CA PHE A 121 -13.91 -9.01 -5.35
C PHE A 121 -13.82 -9.60 -6.77
N GLU A 122 -13.04 -8.97 -7.63
CA GLU A 122 -12.74 -9.46 -8.99
C GLU A 122 -11.43 -10.25 -9.02
N ASP A 123 -11.25 -11.13 -10.01
CA ASP A 123 -10.00 -11.90 -10.19
C ASP A 123 -8.78 -11.00 -10.38
N SER A 124 -8.97 -9.82 -10.98
CA SER A 124 -7.93 -8.81 -11.14
C SER A 124 -7.48 -8.16 -9.82
N GLU A 125 -8.23 -8.35 -8.73
CA GLU A 125 -7.90 -7.85 -7.40
C GLU A 125 -7.10 -8.87 -6.57
N VAL A 126 -6.81 -10.06 -7.09
CA VAL A 126 -6.06 -11.10 -6.38
C VAL A 126 -4.58 -10.70 -6.28
N TYR A 127 -4.22 -10.06 -5.17
CA TYR A 127 -2.85 -9.61 -4.89
C TYR A 127 -2.31 -10.20 -3.58
N ALA A 128 -1.13 -10.82 -3.67
CA ALA A 128 -0.33 -11.21 -2.52
C ALA A 128 0.60 -10.06 -2.08
N PRO A 129 0.99 -9.97 -0.80
CA PRO A 129 1.95 -8.96 -0.35
C PRO A 129 3.29 -9.14 -1.07
N ALA A 130 3.79 -8.10 -1.77
CA ALA A 130 5.02 -8.19 -2.54
C ALA A 130 6.26 -7.81 -1.71
N ASP A 131 6.08 -7.00 -0.68
CA ASP A 131 7.13 -6.54 0.22
C ASP A 131 6.70 -6.46 1.70
N TYR A 132 7.64 -6.04 2.54
CA TYR A 132 7.42 -5.91 3.98
C TYR A 132 6.33 -4.87 4.31
N ASP A 133 6.19 -3.80 3.53
CA ASP A 133 5.19 -2.76 3.74
C ASP A 133 3.78 -3.28 3.40
N ASP A 134 3.66 -4.05 2.32
CA ASP A 134 2.45 -4.78 1.98
C ASP A 134 2.06 -5.76 3.08
N PHE A 135 3.01 -6.56 3.58
CA PHE A 135 2.76 -7.51 4.66
C PHE A 135 2.35 -6.80 5.95
N GLN A 136 3.01 -5.70 6.30
CA GLN A 136 2.66 -4.89 7.47
C GLN A 136 1.21 -4.38 7.37
N ARG A 137 0.76 -3.94 6.20
CA ARG A 137 -0.64 -3.52 6.00
C ARG A 137 -1.62 -4.68 6.17
N CYS A 138 -1.27 -5.87 5.70
CA CYS A 138 -2.07 -7.07 5.95
C CYS A 138 -2.15 -7.41 7.44
N GLU A 139 -1.03 -7.36 8.18
CA GLU A 139 -1.03 -7.61 9.63
C GLU A 139 -1.85 -6.57 10.41
N LYS A 140 -1.71 -5.27 10.09
CA LYS A 140 -2.54 -4.21 10.70
C LYS A 140 -4.03 -4.47 10.51
N MET A 141 -4.43 -4.93 9.33
CA MET A 141 -5.82 -5.29 9.02
C MET A 141 -6.31 -6.44 9.90
N LEU A 142 -5.51 -7.49 10.06
CA LEU A 142 -5.84 -8.65 10.91
C LEU A 142 -5.94 -8.30 12.39
N ASP A 143 -5.19 -7.30 12.85
CA ASP A 143 -5.25 -6.82 14.24
C ASP A 143 -6.51 -5.97 14.50
N ILE A 144 -7.04 -5.31 13.46
CA ILE A 144 -8.20 -4.42 13.57
C ILE A 144 -9.52 -5.17 13.38
N ILE A 145 -9.60 -6.10 12.43
CA ILE A 145 -10.86 -6.78 12.09
C ILE A 145 -10.95 -8.11 12.84
N PRO A 146 -11.87 -8.24 13.82
CA PRO A 146 -11.97 -9.44 14.64
C PRO A 146 -12.29 -10.68 13.81
N GLY A 147 -11.63 -11.81 14.11
CA GLY A 147 -11.95 -13.10 13.49
C GLY A 147 -11.34 -13.34 12.10
N LEU A 148 -10.60 -12.38 11.52
CA LEU A 148 -9.96 -12.60 10.22
C LEU A 148 -8.66 -13.41 10.33
N ARG A 149 -7.92 -13.27 11.43
CA ARG A 149 -6.63 -13.96 11.61
C ARG A 149 -6.80 -15.48 11.56
N GLU A 150 -7.86 -16.00 12.16
CA GLU A 150 -8.23 -17.42 12.18
C GLU A 150 -8.58 -17.95 10.78
N LYS A 151 -9.00 -17.06 9.88
CA LYS A 151 -9.41 -17.39 8.51
C LYS A 151 -8.28 -17.30 7.49
N VAL A 152 -7.09 -16.83 7.86
CA VAL A 152 -5.96 -16.65 6.91
C VAL A 152 -5.64 -17.94 6.15
N SER A 153 -5.80 -19.10 6.78
CA SER A 153 -5.62 -20.41 6.15
C SER A 153 -6.52 -20.63 4.91
N LEU A 154 -7.68 -19.98 4.83
CA LEU A 154 -8.58 -20.05 3.67
C LEU A 154 -7.97 -19.44 2.40
N LEU A 155 -7.01 -18.52 2.56
CA LEU A 155 -6.30 -17.92 1.42
C LEU A 155 -5.42 -18.93 0.69
N SER A 156 -5.15 -20.09 1.28
CA SER A 156 -4.38 -21.16 0.62
C SER A 156 -5.02 -21.69 -0.67
N THR A 157 -6.31 -21.38 -0.88
CA THR A 157 -7.05 -21.67 -2.12
C THR A 157 -6.59 -20.82 -3.31
N PHE A 158 -5.96 -19.67 -3.08
CA PHE A 158 -5.40 -18.82 -4.12
C PHE A 158 -3.93 -19.21 -4.37
N PRO A 159 -3.52 -19.48 -5.63
CA PRO A 159 -2.16 -19.93 -5.93
C PRO A 159 -1.06 -19.05 -5.33
N CYS A 160 -1.18 -17.72 -5.46
CA CYS A 160 -0.22 -16.75 -4.93
C CYS A 160 -0.19 -16.66 -3.40
N TYR A 161 -1.17 -17.24 -2.69
CA TYR A 161 -1.20 -17.32 -1.23
C TYR A 161 -0.92 -18.72 -0.70
N SER A 162 -0.79 -19.74 -1.55
CA SER A 162 -0.75 -21.14 -1.10
C SER A 162 0.37 -21.44 -0.10
N GLY A 163 1.60 -20.93 -0.35
CA GLY A 163 2.72 -21.03 0.58
C GLY A 163 2.68 -19.98 1.69
N LEU A 164 2.22 -18.76 1.38
CA LEU A 164 2.11 -17.66 2.34
C LEU A 164 1.16 -18.00 3.49
N ALA A 165 -0.05 -18.48 3.18
CA ALA A 165 -1.08 -18.81 4.17
C ALA A 165 -0.61 -19.92 5.12
N LYS A 166 0.16 -20.90 4.63
CA LYS A 166 0.74 -21.98 5.45
C LYS A 166 1.85 -21.49 6.37
N SER A 167 2.58 -20.45 5.97
CA SER A 167 3.73 -19.90 6.69
C SER A 167 3.40 -18.59 7.39
N TRP A 168 2.12 -18.22 7.47
CA TRP A 168 1.71 -16.89 7.91
C TRP A 168 2.14 -16.59 9.34
N ASP A 169 2.00 -17.56 10.24
CA ASP A 169 2.43 -17.42 11.64
C ASP A 169 3.95 -17.19 11.76
N GLN A 170 4.74 -17.86 10.92
CA GLN A 170 6.19 -17.67 10.88
C GLN A 170 6.55 -16.26 10.37
N LEU A 171 5.90 -15.81 9.30
CA LEU A 171 6.08 -14.46 8.77
C LEU A 171 5.63 -13.39 9.78
N SER A 172 4.53 -13.64 10.50
CA SER A 172 4.01 -12.76 11.55
C SER A 172 4.99 -12.66 12.73
N ALA A 173 5.56 -13.78 13.17
CA ALA A 173 6.59 -13.80 14.21
C ALA A 173 7.84 -13.01 13.78
N MET A 174 8.29 -13.20 12.53
CA MET A 174 9.42 -12.46 11.97
C MET A 174 9.13 -10.96 11.89
N HIS A 175 7.91 -10.59 11.48
CA HIS A 175 7.44 -9.21 11.45
C HIS A 175 7.44 -8.56 12.84
N GLN A 176 6.95 -9.26 13.86
CA GLN A 176 6.94 -8.79 15.24
C GLN A 176 8.35 -8.56 15.80
N LEU A 177 9.29 -9.47 15.50
CA LEU A 177 10.71 -9.29 15.87
C LEU A 177 11.29 -8.02 15.24
N TYR A 178 10.95 -7.72 14.00
CA TYR A 178 11.42 -6.50 13.33
C TYR A 178 10.80 -5.23 13.89
N ARG A 179 9.51 -5.26 14.28
CA ARG A 179 8.86 -4.13 14.96
C ARG A 179 9.44 -3.87 16.35
N ALA A 180 9.91 -4.90 17.05
CA ALA A 180 10.51 -4.77 18.37
C ALA A 180 11.91 -4.11 18.36
N ASN A 181 12.54 -3.97 17.20
CA ASN A 181 13.83 -3.28 17.09
C ASN A 181 13.69 -1.78 17.37
N LYS A 182 14.77 -1.13 17.84
CA LYS A 182 14.79 0.30 18.23
C LYS A 182 14.25 1.27 17.15
N SER A 183 14.39 0.91 15.87
CA SER A 183 13.91 1.70 14.73
C SER A 183 12.42 1.50 14.44
N GLY A 184 11.78 0.45 14.97
CA GLY A 184 10.44 0.01 14.58
C GLY A 184 10.34 -0.49 13.13
N TRP A 185 11.49 -0.59 12.45
CA TRP A 185 11.64 -0.88 11.02
C TRP A 185 12.79 -1.87 10.81
N PRO A 186 12.63 -2.87 9.92
CA PRO A 186 13.72 -3.78 9.59
C PRO A 186 14.91 -3.03 8.99
N SER A 187 16.12 -3.55 9.25
CA SER A 187 17.29 -3.15 8.47
C SER A 187 17.09 -3.49 6.99
N LYS A 188 17.92 -2.90 6.11
CA LYS A 188 17.88 -3.22 4.68
C LYS A 188 18.03 -4.73 4.44
N ASP A 189 18.93 -5.39 5.17
CA ASP A 189 19.19 -6.82 5.05
C ASP A 189 17.98 -7.64 5.52
N GLN A 190 17.37 -7.27 6.66
CA GLN A 190 16.16 -7.91 7.18
C GLN A 190 14.97 -7.76 6.24
N SER A 191 14.81 -6.59 5.62
CA SER A 191 13.76 -6.35 4.63
C SER A 191 13.96 -7.19 3.39
N SER A 192 15.20 -7.33 2.91
CA SER A 192 15.53 -8.17 1.76
C SER A 192 15.34 -9.66 2.07
N GLU A 193 15.73 -10.12 3.26
CA GLU A 193 15.48 -11.47 3.74
C GLU A 193 13.98 -11.78 3.78
N PHE A 194 13.17 -10.87 4.34
CA PHE A 194 11.71 -11.01 4.40
C PHE A 194 11.09 -11.08 3.01
N GLN A 195 11.50 -10.20 2.09
CA GLN A 195 11.05 -10.20 0.70
C GLN A 195 11.41 -11.50 -0.01
N ASN A 196 12.63 -12.02 0.19
CA ASN A 196 13.05 -13.29 -0.41
C ASN A 196 12.25 -14.47 0.13
N ALA A 197 11.99 -14.50 1.44
CA ALA A 197 11.16 -15.52 2.07
C ALA A 197 9.73 -15.50 1.51
N MET A 198 9.10 -14.33 1.38
CA MET A 198 7.76 -14.23 0.78
C MET A 198 7.74 -14.65 -0.68
N ARG A 199 8.72 -14.24 -1.49
CA ARG A 199 8.80 -14.63 -2.91
C ARG A 199 8.91 -16.15 -3.08
N ALA A 200 9.69 -16.81 -2.23
CA ALA A 200 9.81 -18.27 -2.25
C ALA A 200 8.51 -19.01 -1.88
N LEU A 201 7.57 -18.33 -1.21
CA LEU A 201 6.27 -18.87 -0.80
C LEU A 201 5.13 -18.55 -1.78
N GLN A 202 5.39 -17.67 -2.76
CA GLN A 202 4.44 -17.27 -3.80
C GLN A 202 4.66 -18.03 -5.11
N SER A 203 5.81 -18.70 -5.26
CA SER A 203 6.17 -19.58 -6.39
C SER A 203 5.58 -20.97 -6.26
#